data_AF-A0A0G0PFP7-F1
#
_entry.id   AF-A0A0G0PFP7-F1
#
_cell.length_a   1.000
_cell.length_b   1.000
_cell.length_c   1.000
_cell.angle_alpha   90.00
_cell.angle_beta   90.00
_cell.angle_gamma   90.00
#
_symmetry.space_group_name_H-M   'P 1'
#
loop_
_entity.id
_entity.type
_entity.pdbx_description
1 polymer ?
#
loop_
_entity_poly.entity_id
_entity_poly.type
_entity_poly.pdbx_seq_one_letter_code
_entity_poly.pdbx_strand_id
1 'polypeptide(L)' 'MLPKEAVEEFKVLYKKHYGQDISDQEASDRANRLVALYSLVCKPVFYKETE' A
#
# COMPACT_ATOMS: atom_id res chain seq x y z
N MET A 1 8.11 -3.04 6.72
CA MET A 1 8.00 -1.62 6.37
C MET A 1 8.43 -1.45 4.92
N LEU A 2 7.64 -0.73 4.12
CA LEU A 2 7.96 -0.42 2.73
C LEU A 2 9.24 0.42 2.61
N PRO A 3 10.01 0.26 1.51
CA PRO A 3 11.15 1.12 1.22
C PRO A 3 10.70 2.57 1.03
N LYS A 4 11.60 3.52 1.30
CA LYS A 4 11.30 4.97 1.19
C LYS A 4 10.80 5.35 -0.20
N GLU A 5 11.41 4.81 -1.25
CA GLU A 5 11.02 5.05 -2.65
C GLU A 5 9.54 4.71 -2.89
N ALA A 6 9.06 3.57 -2.39
CA ALA A 6 7.66 3.17 -2.53
C ALA A 6 6.70 4.08 -1.75
N VAL A 7 7.14 4.64 -0.61
CA VAL A 7 6.35 5.61 0.17
C VAL A 7 6.28 6.96 -0.56
N GLU A 8 7.35 7.38 -1.22
CA GLU A 8 7.38 8.59 -2.04
C GLU A 8 6.48 8.45 -3.28
N GLU A 9 6.55 7.32 -3.99
CA GLU A 9 5.64 7.02 -5.10
C GLU A 9 4.17 7.03 -4.63
N PHE A 10 3.89 6.46 -3.46
CA PHE A 10 2.56 6.49 -2.85
C PHE A 10 2.08 7.92 -2.60
N LYS A 11 2.94 8.83 -2.11
CA LYS A 11 2.59 10.26 -1.92
C LYS A 11 2.23 10.93 -3.24
N VAL A 12 3.01 10.71 -4.28
CA VAL A 12 2.75 11.29 -5.62
C VAL A 12 1.40 10.81 -6.17
N LEU A 13 1.12 9.52 -6.06
CA LEU A 13 -0.16 8.95 -6.46
C LEU A 13 -1.32 9.47 -5.62
N TYR A 14 -1.14 9.54 -4.30
CA TYR A 14 -2.17 10.03 -3.38
C TYR A 14 -2.55 11.48 -3.71
N LYS A 15 -1.55 12.35 -3.94
CA LYS A 15 -1.78 13.73 -4.36
C LYS A 15 -2.47 13.81 -5.72
N LYS A 16 -2.07 12.98 -6.69
CA LYS A 16 -2.69 12.95 -8.03
C LYS A 16 -4.15 12.54 -7.99
N HIS A 17 -4.51 11.58 -7.14
CA HIS A 17 -5.86 11.03 -7.07
C HIS A 17 -6.80 11.79 -6.13
N TYR A 18 -6.28 12.31 -5.01
CA TYR A 18 -7.08 12.95 -3.96
C TYR A 18 -6.85 14.46 -3.84
N GLY A 19 -5.86 15.02 -4.56
CA GLY A 19 -5.51 16.44 -4.49
C GLY A 19 -4.91 16.86 -3.13
N GLN A 20 -4.59 15.91 -2.26
CA GLN A 20 -4.15 16.14 -0.89
C GLN A 20 -2.70 15.70 -0.70
N ASP A 21 -1.89 16.57 -0.10
CA ASP A 21 -0.56 16.21 0.39
C ASP A 21 -0.67 15.54 1.76
N ILE A 22 0.08 14.44 1.93
CA ILE A 22 0.16 13.68 3.17
C ILE A 22 1.60 13.67 3.70
N SER A 23 1.73 13.67 5.03
CA SER A 23 3.03 13.55 5.72
C SER A 23 3.68 12.20 5.39
N ASP A 24 5.03 12.15 5.40
CA ASP A 24 5.79 10.91 5.22
C ASP A 24 5.40 9.81 6.22
N GLN A 25 5.04 10.19 7.45
CA GLN A 25 4.56 9.23 8.46
C GLN A 25 3.19 8.66 8.08
N GLU A 26 2.29 9.52 7.59
CA GLU A 26 0.96 9.11 7.16
C GLU A 26 0.99 8.29 5.87
N ALA A 27 1.84 8.67 4.92
CA ALA A 27 2.09 7.89 3.70
C ALA A 27 2.65 6.51 4.03
N SER A 28 3.61 6.43 4.94
CA SER A 28 4.19 5.16 5.38
C SER A 28 3.15 4.27 6.04
N ASP A 29 2.36 4.79 6.99
CA ASP A 29 1.33 3.99 7.67
C ASP A 29 0.27 3.49 6.69
N ARG A 30 -0.26 4.37 5.82
CA ARG A 30 -1.29 4.01 4.83
C ARG A 30 -0.78 3.01 3.79
N ALA A 31 0.41 3.22 3.24
CA ALA A 31 0.99 2.32 2.25
C ALA A 31 1.26 0.92 2.85
N ASN A 32 1.81 0.87 4.07
CA ASN A 32 2.04 -0.41 4.76
C ASN A 32 0.73 -1.14 5.08
N ARG A 33 -0.31 -0.41 5.52
CA ARG A 33 -1.64 -1.00 5.76
C ARG A 33 -2.27 -1.54 4.49
N LEU A 34 -2.14 -0.85 3.36
CA LEU A 34 -2.66 -1.30 2.08
C LEU A 34 -2.02 -2.63 1.66
N VAL A 35 -0.70 -2.74 1.75
CA VAL A 35 0.04 -3.96 1.41
C VAL A 35 -0.30 -5.09 2.38
N ALA A 36 -0.42 -4.80 3.67
CA ALA A 36 -0.84 -5.78 4.67
C ALA A 36 -2.25 -6.30 4.38
N LEU A 37 -3.20 -5.42 4.06
CA LEU A 37 -4.56 -5.80 3.71
C LEU A 37 -4.59 -6.66 2.44
N TYR A 38 -3.88 -6.27 1.39
CA TYR A 38 -3.75 -7.07 0.17
C TYR A 38 -3.17 -8.46 0.46
N SER A 39 -2.11 -8.54 1.28
CA SER A 39 -1.52 -9.81 1.67
C SER A 39 -2.46 -10.68 2.53
N LEU A 40 -3.38 -10.10 3.28
CA LEU A 40 -4.31 -10.87 4.12
C LEU A 40 -5.56 -11.29 3.36
N VAL A 41 -6.06 -10.45 2.46
CA VAL A 41 -7.32 -10.68 1.75
C VAL A 41 -7.11 -11.40 0.43
N CYS A 42 -6.11 -11.00 -0.36
CA CYS A 42 -5.90 -11.57 -1.69
C CYS A 42 -5.00 -12.81 -1.65
N LYS A 43 -3.94 -12.83 -0.83
CA LYS A 43 -3.00 -13.96 -0.79
C LYS A 43 -3.65 -15.32 -0.48
N PRO A 44 -4.57 -15.48 0.51
CA PRO A 44 -5.21 -16.78 0.74
C PRO A 44 -6.19 -17.18 -0.37
N VAL A 45 -6.65 -16.25 -1.21
CA VAL A 45 -7.57 -16.55 -2.33
C VAL A 45 -6.84 -17.21 -3.50
N PHE A 46 -5.52 -17.01 -3.63
CA PHE A 46 -4.71 -17.56 -4.71
C PHE A 46 -3.95 -18.87 -4.36
N TYR A 47 -4.17 -19.46 -3.19
CA TYR A 47 -3.57 -20.76 -2.77
C TYR A 47 -4.61 -21.90 -2.65
N LYS A 48 -5.71 -21.82 -3.40
CA LYS A 48 -6.63 -22.95 -3.61
C LYS A 48 -6.81 -23.22 -5.09
N GLU A 49 -5.74 -23.60 -5.76
CA GLU A 49 -5.81 -24.43 -6.96
C GLU A 49 -4.53 -25.25 -7.03
N THR A 50 -4.62 -26.49 -6.54
CA THR A 50 -4.02 -27.76 -7.02
C THR A 50 -4.06 -28.74 -5.85
N GLU A 51 -5.21 -29.41 -5.69
CA GLU A 51 -5.26 -30.81 -5.24
C GLU A 51 -5.16 -31.71 -6.49
#